data_AF-D5UB86-F1
#
_entry.id   AF-D5UB86-F1
#
_cell.length_a   1.000
_cell.length_b   1.000
_cell.length_c   1.000
_cell.angle_alpha   90.00
_cell.angle_beta   90.00
_cell.angle_gamma   90.00
#
_symmetry.space_group_name_H-M   'P 1'
#
loop_
_entity.id
_entity.type
_entity.pdbx_description
1 polymer ?
#
loop_
_entity_poly.entity_id
_entity_poly.type
_entity_poly.pdbx_seq_one_letter_code
_entity_poly.pdbx_strand_id
1 'polypeptide(L)'
;MSINQELANIISNLDDNSLLNNSLQIKELLYSGAVLDDSLSEALFVSSVELLEKIKTNPNNYTINSEQIAAINNIISKMELSFMDLE
;
A
#
# COMPACT_ATOMS: atom_id res chain seq x y z
N MET A 1 -17.41 -10.38 4.64
CA MET A 1 -16.04 -10.08 5.09
C MET A 1 -15.98 -8.58 5.34
N SER A 2 -15.41 -8.11 6.45
CA SER A 2 -15.29 -6.65 6.66
C SER A 2 -14.18 -6.08 5.78
N ILE A 3 -14.23 -4.77 5.47
CA ILE A 3 -13.19 -4.10 4.68
C ILE A 3 -11.79 -4.22 5.34
N ASN A 4 -11.74 -4.26 6.68
CA ASN A 4 -10.51 -4.46 7.43
C ASN A 4 -9.95 -5.88 7.25
N GLN A 5 -10.81 -6.90 7.27
CA GLN A 5 -10.40 -8.29 7.03
C GLN A 5 -9.92 -8.49 5.59
N GLU A 6 -10.59 -7.84 4.63
CA GLU A 6 -10.18 -7.88 3.23
C GLU A 6 -8.78 -7.30 3.05
N LEU A 7 -8.55 -6.11 3.60
CA LEU A 7 -7.26 -5.44 3.54
C LEU A 7 -6.16 -6.24 4.25
N ALA A 8 -6.43 -6.74 5.47
CA ALA A 8 -5.48 -7.55 6.22
C ALA A 8 -5.10 -8.85 5.49
N ASN A 9 -6.04 -9.49 4.79
CA ASN A 9 -5.76 -10.69 3.99
C ASN A 9 -4.83 -10.39 2.81
N ILE A 10 -5.00 -9.22 2.16
CA ILE A 10 -4.11 -8.77 1.08
C ILE A 10 -2.70 -8.55 1.64
N ILE A 11 -2.57 -7.91 2.81
CA ILE A 11 -1.28 -7.50 3.38
C ILE A 11 -0.52 -8.66 4.05
N SER A 12 -1.22 -9.68 4.53
CA SER A 12 -0.57 -10.79 5.27
C SER A 12 0.46 -11.58 4.44
N ASN A 13 0.43 -11.48 3.11
CA ASN A 13 1.38 -12.15 2.21
C ASN A 13 1.99 -11.17 1.20
N LEU A 14 2.15 -9.91 1.60
CA LEU A 14 2.59 -8.86 0.70
C LEU A 14 4.08 -9.02 0.35
N ASP A 15 4.37 -9.05 -0.94
CA ASP A 15 5.68 -8.88 -1.57
C ASP A 15 5.60 -7.75 -2.62
N ASP A 16 6.73 -7.38 -3.24
CA ASP A 16 6.77 -6.29 -4.21
C ASP A 16 5.74 -6.45 -5.34
N ASN A 17 5.57 -7.67 -5.86
CA ASN A 17 4.69 -7.94 -7.00
C ASN A 17 3.22 -7.92 -6.60
N SER A 18 2.88 -8.55 -5.47
CA SER A 18 1.53 -8.58 -4.94
C SER A 18 1.10 -7.20 -4.45
N LEU A 19 1.99 -6.39 -3.85
CA LEU A 19 1.71 -4.99 -3.55
C LEU A 19 1.41 -4.20 -4.82
N LEU A 20 2.25 -4.31 -5.85
CA LEU A 20 2.05 -3.61 -7.10
C LEU A 20 0.70 -3.98 -7.75
N ASN A 21 0.43 -5.29 -7.83
CA ASN A 21 -0.79 -5.81 -8.47
C ASN A 21 -2.06 -5.44 -7.68
N ASN A 22 -2.00 -5.38 -6.35
CA ASN A 22 -3.14 -5.05 -5.50
C ASN A 22 -3.22 -3.56 -5.13
N SER A 23 -2.27 -2.72 -5.56
CA SER A 23 -2.15 -1.32 -5.15
C SER A 23 -3.46 -0.50 -5.31
N LEU A 24 -4.20 -0.73 -6.40
CA LEU A 24 -5.49 -0.05 -6.63
C LEU A 24 -6.55 -0.46 -5.61
N GLN A 25 -6.68 -1.77 -5.33
CA GLN A 25 -7.63 -2.29 -4.36
C GLN A 25 -7.26 -1.87 -2.93
N ILE A 26 -5.98 -1.93 -2.57
CA ILE A 26 -5.48 -1.48 -1.27
C ILE A 26 -5.82 0.01 -1.06
N LYS A 27 -5.53 0.86 -2.06
CA LYS A 27 -5.90 2.28 -2.04
C LYS A 27 -7.40 2.46 -1.82
N GLU A 28 -8.24 1.75 -2.58
CA GLU A 28 -9.70 1.85 -2.45
C GLU A 28 -10.21 1.44 -1.06
N LEU A 29 -9.67 0.36 -0.48
CA LEU A 29 -10.03 -0.10 0.85
C LEU A 29 -9.65 0.93 1.92
N LEU A 30 -8.43 1.47 1.88
CA LEU A 30 -7.97 2.50 2.82
C LEU A 30 -8.83 3.77 2.73
N TYR A 31 -9.20 4.20 1.52
CA TYR A 31 -10.05 5.39 1.33
C TYR A 31 -11.52 5.12 1.64
N SER A 32 -11.96 3.86 1.64
CA SER A 32 -13.27 3.42 2.10
C SER A 32 -13.37 3.31 3.62
N GLY A 33 -12.32 3.67 4.35
CA GLY A 33 -12.28 3.68 5.81
C GLY A 33 -11.75 2.39 6.43
N ALA A 34 -11.04 1.55 5.68
CA ALA A 34 -10.34 0.42 6.27
C ALA A 34 -9.26 0.90 7.25
N VAL A 35 -9.24 0.30 8.43
CA VAL A 35 -8.25 0.58 9.49
C VAL A 35 -7.45 -0.68 9.72
N LEU A 36 -6.14 -0.52 9.71
CA LEU A 36 -5.17 -1.56 10.03
C LEU A 36 -4.69 -1.39 11.47
N ASP A 37 -4.28 -2.49 12.09
CA ASP A 37 -3.47 -2.39 13.31
C ASP A 37 -2.10 -1.79 12.98
N ASP A 38 -1.38 -1.37 14.02
CA ASP A 38 -0.09 -0.68 13.87
C ASP A 38 0.93 -1.53 13.09
N SER A 39 0.93 -2.85 13.31
CA SER A 39 1.90 -3.76 12.68
C SER A 39 1.67 -3.91 11.18
N LEU A 40 0.43 -4.06 10.75
CA LEU A 40 0.06 -4.13 9.34
C LEU A 40 0.17 -2.77 8.66
N SER A 41 -0.10 -1.70 9.40
CA SER A 41 0.09 -0.32 8.95
C SER A 41 1.55 -0.04 8.61
N GLU A 42 2.46 -0.35 9.54
CA GLU A 42 3.90 -0.18 9.34
C GLU A 42 4.41 -1.05 8.18
N ALA A 43 4.01 -2.33 8.13
CA ALA A 43 4.39 -3.23 7.06
C ALA A 43 3.97 -2.71 5.68
N LEU A 44 2.71 -2.29 5.53
CA LEU A 44 2.21 -1.73 4.28
C LEU A 44 2.95 -0.44 3.90
N PHE A 45 3.22 0.43 4.86
CA PHE A 45 3.93 1.69 4.64
C PHE A 45 5.36 1.44 4.14
N VAL A 46 6.15 0.66 4.88
CA VAL A 46 7.54 0.35 4.54
C VAL A 46 7.61 -0.33 3.17
N SER A 47 6.80 -1.36 2.93
CA SER A 47 6.79 -2.05 1.63
C SER A 47 6.40 -1.12 0.48
N SER A 48 5.46 -0.18 0.69
CA SER A 48 5.06 0.79 -0.34
C SER A 48 6.17 1.78 -0.68
N VAL A 49 6.87 2.28 0.33
CA VAL A 49 8.02 3.19 0.14
C VAL A 49 9.14 2.48 -0.60
N GLU A 50 9.53 1.28 -0.14
CA GLU A 50 10.59 0.49 -0.77
C GLU A 50 10.26 0.13 -2.22
N LEU A 51 9.02 -0.31 -2.50
CA LEU A 51 8.59 -0.62 -3.85
C LEU A 51 8.68 0.62 -4.75
N LEU A 52 8.22 1.77 -4.27
CA LEU A 52 8.29 3.02 -5.04
C LEU A 52 9.74 3.41 -5.36
N GLU A 53 10.67 3.21 -4.42
CA GLU A 53 12.10 3.47 -4.64
C GLU A 53 12.71 2.50 -5.65
N LYS A 54 12.38 1.21 -5.57
CA LYS A 54 12.82 0.19 -6.54
C LYS A 54 12.32 0.52 -7.95
N ILE A 55 11.06 0.93 -8.09
CA ILE A 55 10.47 1.34 -9.38
C ILE A 55 11.19 2.58 -9.94
N LYS A 56 11.45 3.59 -9.10
CA LYS A 56 12.18 4.80 -9.52
C LYS A 56 13.61 4.48 -9.98
N THR A 57 14.26 3.54 -9.32
CA THR A 57 15.64 3.14 -9.63
C THR A 57 15.72 2.27 -10.87
N ASN A 58 14.81 1.31 -11.04
CA ASN A 58 14.82 0.33 -12.14
C ASN A 58 13.40 0.14 -12.73
N PRO A 59 12.86 1.13 -13.46
CA PRO A 59 11.49 1.07 -13.96
C PRO A 59 11.25 -0.08 -14.94
N ASN A 60 12.28 -0.51 -15.68
CA ASN A 60 12.19 -1.57 -16.68
C ASN A 60 11.97 -2.97 -16.08
N ASN A 61 12.17 -3.16 -14.77
CA ASN A 61 11.95 -4.44 -14.09
C ASN A 61 10.48 -4.68 -13.73
N TYR A 62 9.61 -3.67 -13.92
CA TYR A 62 8.22 -3.72 -13.52
C TYR A 62 7.32 -3.40 -14.73
N THR A 63 6.30 -4.24 -14.97
CA THR A 63 5.23 -3.88 -15.90
C THR A 63 4.25 -2.98 -15.17
N ILE A 64 4.48 -1.68 -15.25
CA ILE A 64 3.80 -0.68 -14.42
C ILE A 64 3.00 0.29 -15.27
N ASN A 65 1.78 0.60 -14.83
CA ASN A 65 1.01 1.72 -15.37
C ASN A 65 1.02 2.92 -14.40
N SER A 66 0.68 4.10 -14.91
CA SER A 66 0.67 5.34 -14.14
C SER A 66 -0.32 5.31 -12.97
N GLU A 67 -1.41 4.56 -13.08
CA GLU A 67 -2.44 4.45 -12.03
C GLU A 67 -1.94 3.65 -10.82
N GLN A 68 -1.16 2.60 -11.04
CA GLN A 68 -0.53 1.81 -9.98
C GLN A 68 0.50 2.65 -9.21
N ILE A 69 1.35 3.43 -9.90
CA ILE A 69 2.28 4.35 -9.24
C ILE A 69 1.51 5.39 -8.41
N ALA A 70 0.45 5.97 -8.98
CA ALA A 70 -0.40 6.91 -8.26
C ALA A 70 -1.06 6.25 -7.04
N ALA A 71 -1.49 5.00 -7.15
CA ALA A 71 -2.07 4.25 -6.05
C ALA A 71 -1.07 4.01 -4.92
N ILE A 72 0.15 3.57 -5.23
CA ILE A 72 1.24 3.40 -4.26
C ILE A 72 1.53 4.72 -3.54
N ASN A 73 1.64 5.84 -4.26
CA ASN A 73 1.81 7.16 -3.62
C ASN A 73 0.65 7.52 -2.69
N ASN A 74 -0.60 7.26 -3.09
CA ASN A 74 -1.75 7.53 -2.23
C ASN A 74 -1.78 6.64 -0.97
N ILE A 75 -1.36 5.37 -1.09
CA ILE A 75 -1.22 4.48 0.07
C ILE A 75 -0.22 5.08 1.05
N ILE A 76 0.98 5.45 0.58
CA ILE A 76 2.03 6.07 1.41
C ILE A 76 1.48 7.30 2.13
N SER A 77 0.89 8.25 1.40
CA SER A 77 0.34 9.48 2.00
C SER A 77 -0.79 9.20 2.99
N LYS A 78 -1.65 8.21 2.72
CA LYS A 78 -2.73 7.84 3.64
C LYS A 78 -2.18 7.23 4.94
N MET A 79 -1.12 6.42 4.84
CA MET A 79 -0.45 5.85 6.00
C MET A 79 0.29 6.92 6.81
N GLU A 80 1.02 7.84 6.18
CA GLU A 80 1.67 8.97 6.86
C GLU A 80 0.68 9.78 7.69
N LEU A 81 -0.49 10.12 7.11
CA LEU A 81 -1.56 10.82 7.81
C LEU A 81 -2.04 10.03 9.03
N SER A 82 -2.25 8.72 8.91
CA SER A 82 -2.69 7.90 10.04
C SER A 82 -1.68 7.80 11.17
N PHE A 83 -0.38 7.90 10.87
CA PHE A 83 0.66 7.94 11.91
C PHE A 83 0.75 9.31 12.59
N MET A 84 0.49 10.39 11.88
CA MET A 84 0.45 11.74 12.47
C MET A 84 -0.78 11.96 13.37
N ASP A 85 -1.91 11.32 13.08
CA ASP A 85 -3.11 11.38 13.94
C ASP A 85 -2.92 10.66 15.30
N LEU A 86 -1.83 9.90 15.46
CA LEU A 86 -1.49 9.18 16.70
C LEU A 86 -0.54 9.95 17.64
N GLU A 87 0.07 11.06 17.18
CA GLU A 87 0.89 11.99 18.01
C GLU A 87 0.05 13.06 18.72
#